data_AF-A0A2J6RCN3-F1
#
_entry.id   AF-A0A2J6RCN3-F1
#
_cell.length_a   1.000
_cell.length_b   1.000
_cell.length_c   1.000
_cell.angle_alpha   90.00
_cell.angle_beta   90.00
_cell.angle_gamma   90.00
#
_symmetry.space_group_name_H-M   'P 1'
#
loop_
_entity.id
_entity.type
_entity.pdbx_description
1 polymer ?
#
loop_
_entity_poly.entity_id
_entity_poly.type
_entity_poly.pdbx_seq_one_letter_code
_entity_poly.pdbx_strand_id
1 'polypeptide(L)'
;MRPYTFLAAAAPLVLAIPAPVPAQVAAPVAAPAPKLLPIPQGVETDPITGLVSGLVSGVLSLGSLSSAVPEVISDLANALDAAGVVTQAIANGTILGTDVPAVVQKLFQAVQPTSTPTSIPQAISQANSAFGITSSSQAPPHEQDILQNVVTLLLDGFISSDLEAVIQGVVAQSSNNINPPVPFSKTFYNTVLGNAPFDIAESTLRAAIYIPPGFTWGAKQPILMSPGTGATGDSTFSSNIGKLLAQESFADPVYLNIPQNLLNDTQSSAEYVAYALQYLYTMTSKKPAIMTWSQGSLDAQWAFKYWPSVPKIVTDHIAISPDYHGTVLACILCPGFSTANDIACVPSVIQQQYNSNFVTKLRSNGGDSAYVPTTTVYSLTDEIVQPQEGTAASGYLNDARNVGVSNTFLQGTCLAQPAGLLYTHEGVLYNPVAYALVVDALQHTGPGNFARVSGQCADIIAPGLSLSDVVETEALIPLAVLNIFAYMPKVVSEPAIKAYATY
;
A
#
# COMPACT_ATOMS: atom_id res chain seq x y z
N MET A 1 -5.79 90.77 -12.30
CA MET A 1 -4.95 90.06 -11.31
C MET A 1 -5.87 89.43 -10.27
N ARG A 2 -5.99 88.10 -10.26
CA ARG A 2 -6.44 87.20 -9.18
C ARG A 2 -6.66 85.78 -9.75
N PRO A 3 -6.60 84.73 -8.91
CA PRO A 3 -5.68 83.61 -9.13
C PRO A 3 -6.34 82.30 -9.57
N TYR A 4 -5.49 81.33 -9.90
CA TYR A 4 -5.81 79.94 -10.25
C TYR A 4 -6.58 79.21 -9.16
N THR A 5 -7.67 78.53 -9.54
CA THR A 5 -8.42 77.59 -8.72
C THR A 5 -8.07 76.15 -9.15
N PHE A 6 -7.36 75.43 -8.28
CA PHE A 6 -7.19 73.98 -8.36
C PHE A 6 -8.43 73.30 -7.74
N LEU A 7 -9.09 72.42 -8.48
CA LEU A 7 -10.09 71.49 -7.97
C LEU A 7 -9.37 70.24 -7.45
N ALA A 8 -9.23 70.15 -6.13
CA ALA A 8 -8.85 68.92 -5.44
C ALA A 8 -10.13 68.13 -5.10
N ALA A 9 -10.24 66.92 -5.63
CA ALA A 9 -11.26 65.96 -5.21
C ALA A 9 -10.85 65.35 -3.86
N ALA A 10 -11.69 65.52 -2.85
CA ALA A 10 -11.53 64.88 -1.55
C ALA A 10 -11.98 63.40 -1.64
N ALA A 11 -11.06 62.47 -1.40
CA ALA A 11 -11.38 61.08 -1.09
C ALA A 11 -11.39 60.90 0.44
N PRO A 12 -12.37 60.19 1.03
CA PRO A 12 -12.38 59.96 2.46
C PRO A 12 -11.32 58.93 2.86
N LEU A 13 -10.62 59.24 3.95
CA LEU A 13 -9.64 58.39 4.61
C LEU A 13 -10.37 57.18 5.24
N VAL A 14 -10.27 56.00 4.61
CA VAL A 14 -10.68 54.73 5.24
C VAL A 14 -9.49 54.23 6.06
N LEU A 15 -9.62 54.28 7.37
CA LEU A 15 -8.70 53.62 8.30
C LEU A 15 -8.73 52.11 8.05
N ALA A 16 -7.64 51.57 7.50
CA ALA A 16 -7.45 50.13 7.38
C ALA A 16 -7.31 49.53 8.78
N ILE A 17 -8.31 48.77 9.21
CA ILE A 17 -8.22 47.88 10.36
C ILE A 17 -7.36 46.68 9.92
N PRO A 18 -6.30 46.30 10.66
CA PRO A 18 -5.53 45.12 10.33
C PRO A 18 -6.43 43.89 10.37
N ALA A 19 -6.30 43.01 9.37
CA ALA A 19 -7.06 41.77 9.28
C ALA A 19 -6.89 40.94 10.57
N PRO A 20 -7.95 40.31 11.08
CA PRO A 20 -7.85 39.47 12.26
C PRO A 20 -6.88 38.32 11.98
N VAL A 21 -5.93 38.13 12.89
CA VAL A 21 -5.04 36.95 12.90
C VAL A 21 -5.92 35.70 12.87
N PRO A 22 -5.66 34.73 11.97
CA PRO A 22 -6.41 33.47 11.96
C PRO A 22 -6.34 32.83 13.34
N ALA A 23 -7.49 32.54 13.93
CA ALA A 23 -7.55 31.80 15.18
C ALA A 23 -6.83 30.46 14.98
N GLN A 24 -5.91 30.13 15.90
CA GLN A 24 -5.37 28.78 15.99
C GLN A 24 -6.54 27.81 16.15
N VAL A 25 -6.80 27.02 15.12
CA VAL A 25 -7.75 25.91 15.19
C VAL A 25 -7.18 24.96 16.24
N ALA A 26 -7.88 24.79 17.35
CA ALA A 26 -7.51 23.84 18.38
C ALA A 26 -7.35 22.45 17.74
N ALA A 27 -6.28 21.73 18.12
CA ALA A 27 -6.07 20.36 17.68
C ALA A 27 -7.35 19.54 17.94
N PRO A 28 -7.80 18.71 16.98
CA PRO A 28 -8.96 17.86 17.21
C PRO A 28 -8.73 16.98 18.43
N VAL A 29 -9.77 16.80 19.24
CA VAL A 29 -9.75 15.83 20.34
C VAL A 29 -9.51 14.45 19.73
N ALA A 30 -8.51 13.73 20.25
CA ALA A 30 -8.20 12.37 19.80
C ALA A 30 -9.47 11.49 19.82
N ALA A 31 -9.81 10.91 18.67
CA ALA A 31 -10.85 9.91 18.61
C ALA A 31 -10.46 8.70 19.49
N PRO A 32 -11.41 8.04 20.17
CA PRO A 32 -11.13 6.81 20.90
C PRO A 32 -10.50 5.77 19.96
N ALA A 33 -9.48 5.05 20.44
CA ALA A 33 -8.92 3.93 19.68
C ALA A 33 -10.05 2.94 19.29
N PRO A 34 -10.04 2.38 18.07
CA PRO A 34 -11.02 1.38 17.65
C PRO A 34 -11.06 0.21 18.63
N LYS A 35 -12.23 -0.39 18.82
CA LYS A 35 -12.34 -1.66 19.56
C LYS A 35 -11.55 -2.73 18.79
N LEU A 36 -10.45 -3.18 19.39
CA LEU A 36 -9.66 -4.29 18.90
C LEU A 36 -10.52 -5.55 18.81
N LEU A 37 -10.34 -6.35 17.76
CA LEU A 37 -10.70 -7.76 17.84
C LEU A 37 -9.94 -8.36 19.03
N PRO A 38 -10.57 -9.19 19.88
CA PRO A 38 -9.83 -9.92 20.90
C PRO A 38 -8.70 -10.67 20.20
N ILE A 39 -7.45 -10.36 20.55
CA ILE A 39 -6.36 -11.30 20.30
C ILE A 39 -6.80 -12.57 21.02
N PRO A 40 -6.97 -13.72 20.33
CA PRO A 40 -7.22 -14.96 21.04
C PRO A 40 -6.10 -15.11 22.07
N GLN A 41 -6.47 -15.09 23.36
CA GLN A 41 -5.52 -15.35 24.41
C GLN A 41 -4.99 -16.76 24.14
N GLY A 42 -3.69 -16.84 23.84
CA GLY A 42 -3.02 -18.08 23.44
C GLY A 42 -3.45 -19.23 24.33
N VAL A 43 -4.30 -20.09 23.77
CA VAL A 43 -4.23 -21.49 24.11
C VAL A 43 -3.04 -21.96 23.29
N GLU A 44 -1.93 -22.32 23.94
CA GLU A 44 -0.93 -23.15 23.28
C GLU A 44 -1.64 -24.40 22.79
N THR A 45 -2.09 -24.41 21.54
CA THR A 45 -2.42 -25.64 20.88
C THR A 45 -1.11 -26.13 20.31
N ASP A 46 -0.58 -27.20 20.90
CA ASP A 46 0.56 -27.91 20.34
C ASP A 46 0.25 -28.13 18.84
N PRO A 47 1.13 -27.77 17.90
CA PRO A 47 0.89 -28.00 16.47
C PRO A 47 0.58 -29.48 16.17
N ILE A 48 1.00 -30.39 17.05
CA ILE A 48 0.59 -31.80 17.02
C ILE A 48 -0.89 -31.97 17.36
N THR A 49 -1.47 -31.23 18.29
CA THR A 49 -2.92 -31.30 18.59
C THR A 49 -3.81 -30.78 17.46
N GLY A 50 -3.42 -29.74 16.71
CA GLY A 50 -4.13 -29.31 15.50
C GLY A 50 -4.07 -30.36 14.38
N LEU A 51 -2.88 -30.93 14.17
CA LEU A 51 -2.64 -32.04 13.24
C LEU A 51 -3.45 -33.30 13.62
N VAL A 52 -3.49 -33.63 14.92
CA VAL A 52 -4.22 -34.78 15.47
C VAL A 52 -5.73 -34.54 15.43
N SER A 53 -6.23 -33.33 15.68
CA SER A 53 -7.65 -32.99 15.51
C SER A 53 -8.09 -33.14 14.04
N GLY A 54 -7.27 -32.69 13.09
CA GLY A 54 -7.52 -32.89 11.65
C GLY A 54 -7.52 -34.37 11.25
N LEU A 55 -6.61 -35.17 11.80
CA LEU A 55 -6.54 -36.62 11.58
C LEU A 55 -7.73 -37.38 12.20
N VAL A 56 -8.27 -36.91 13.33
CA VAL A 56 -9.35 -37.57 14.07
C VAL A 56 -10.74 -37.19 13.52
N SER A 57 -10.90 -36.01 12.92
CA SER A 57 -12.18 -35.54 12.35
C SER A 57 -12.46 -35.96 10.90
N GLY A 58 -11.61 -36.79 10.30
CA GLY A 58 -11.76 -37.23 8.91
C GLY A 58 -11.33 -36.14 7.94
N VAL A 59 -10.02 -36.10 7.66
CA VAL A 59 -9.42 -35.23 6.63
C VAL A 59 -10.19 -35.39 5.31
N LEU A 60 -10.80 -34.30 4.83
CA LEU A 60 -11.18 -34.21 3.43
C LEU A 60 -9.87 -34.27 2.63
N SER A 61 -9.65 -35.35 1.88
CA SER A 61 -8.45 -35.45 1.04
C SER A 61 -8.42 -34.28 0.07
N LEU A 62 -7.23 -33.82 -0.35
CA LEU A 62 -7.06 -32.81 -1.39
C LEU A 62 -7.99 -33.06 -2.60
N GLY A 63 -8.19 -34.33 -2.96
CA GLY A 63 -9.11 -34.77 -4.00
C GLY A 63 -10.57 -34.39 -3.77
N SER A 64 -11.07 -34.46 -2.53
CA SER A 64 -12.46 -34.10 -2.20
C SER A 64 -12.72 -32.60 -2.22
N LEU A 65 -11.79 -31.75 -1.75
CA LEU A 65 -11.98 -30.30 -1.81
C LEU A 65 -11.65 -29.71 -3.17
N SER A 66 -10.63 -30.23 -3.85
CA SER A 66 -10.44 -29.91 -5.27
C SER A 66 -11.65 -30.34 -6.08
N SER A 67 -12.32 -31.46 -5.79
CA SER A 67 -13.59 -31.82 -6.46
C SER A 67 -14.77 -30.92 -6.09
N ALA A 68 -14.71 -30.22 -4.94
CA ALA A 68 -15.75 -29.27 -4.51
C ALA A 68 -15.67 -27.93 -5.26
N VAL A 69 -14.51 -27.58 -5.82
CA VAL A 69 -14.38 -26.44 -6.74
C VAL A 69 -14.74 -26.93 -8.16
N PRO A 70 -15.85 -26.42 -8.76
CA PRO A 70 -16.24 -26.73 -10.13
C PRO A 70 -15.11 -26.43 -11.14
N GLU A 71 -15.19 -27.03 -12.32
CA GLU A 71 -14.25 -26.72 -13.41
C GLU A 71 -14.45 -25.29 -13.95
N VAL A 72 -15.71 -24.84 -14.01
CA VAL A 72 -16.09 -23.50 -14.44
C VAL A 72 -17.16 -22.95 -13.50
N ILE A 73 -16.99 -21.71 -13.07
CA ILE A 73 -17.93 -20.92 -12.29
C ILE A 73 -18.17 -19.62 -13.04
N SER A 74 -19.43 -19.33 -13.38
CA SER A 74 -19.81 -18.14 -14.16
C SER A 74 -21.09 -17.50 -13.61
N ASP A 75 -21.31 -17.63 -12.30
CA ASP A 75 -22.40 -16.99 -11.59
C ASP A 75 -21.97 -16.68 -10.15
N LEU A 76 -22.53 -15.60 -9.61
CA LEU A 76 -22.12 -15.08 -8.31
C LEU A 76 -22.43 -16.05 -7.16
N ALA A 77 -23.59 -16.71 -7.17
CA ALA A 77 -23.99 -17.59 -6.08
C ALA A 77 -23.01 -18.76 -5.90
N ASN A 78 -22.70 -19.46 -7.00
CA ASN A 78 -21.76 -20.57 -6.97
C ASN A 78 -20.32 -20.12 -6.66
N ALA A 79 -19.91 -18.93 -7.10
CA ALA A 79 -18.59 -18.38 -6.76
C ALA A 79 -18.46 -18.08 -5.26
N LEU A 80 -19.47 -17.44 -4.68
CA LEU A 80 -19.50 -17.14 -3.25
C LEU A 80 -19.54 -18.42 -2.40
N ASP A 81 -20.36 -19.40 -2.79
CA ASP A 81 -20.44 -20.70 -2.10
C ASP A 81 -19.10 -21.44 -2.16
N ALA A 82 -18.46 -21.51 -3.33
CA ALA A 82 -17.17 -22.16 -3.50
C ALA A 82 -16.06 -21.46 -2.69
N ALA A 83 -15.99 -20.13 -2.76
CA ALA A 83 -15.04 -19.34 -1.98
C ALA A 83 -15.25 -19.52 -0.47
N GLY A 84 -16.50 -19.46 0.01
CA GLY A 84 -16.83 -19.66 1.42
C GLY A 84 -16.46 -21.05 1.93
N VAL A 85 -16.66 -22.10 1.12
CA VAL A 85 -16.22 -23.46 1.46
C VAL A 85 -14.69 -23.52 1.61
N VAL A 86 -13.94 -22.90 0.69
CA VAL A 86 -12.47 -22.85 0.76
C VAL A 86 -12.02 -22.06 1.99
N THR A 87 -12.55 -20.86 2.23
CA THR A 87 -12.25 -20.04 3.41
C THR A 87 -12.51 -20.80 4.70
N GLN A 88 -13.68 -21.43 4.82
CA GLN A 88 -14.06 -22.18 6.02
C GLN A 88 -13.15 -23.39 6.26
N ALA A 89 -12.74 -24.08 5.18
CA ALA A 89 -11.86 -25.24 5.25
C ALA A 89 -10.41 -24.86 5.60
N ILE A 90 -9.96 -23.66 5.24
CA ILE A 90 -8.70 -23.08 5.71
C ILE A 90 -8.84 -22.72 7.20
N ALA A 91 -9.89 -22.00 7.56
CA ALA A 91 -10.09 -21.48 8.92
C ALA A 91 -10.24 -22.58 9.99
N ASN A 92 -10.83 -23.72 9.64
CA ASN A 92 -10.98 -24.85 10.56
C ASN A 92 -9.85 -25.89 10.46
N GLY A 93 -8.84 -25.65 9.61
CA GLY A 93 -7.70 -26.56 9.43
C GLY A 93 -8.02 -27.87 8.71
N THR A 94 -9.15 -27.95 7.98
CA THR A 94 -9.49 -29.13 7.17
C THR A 94 -8.60 -29.26 5.94
N ILE A 95 -8.08 -28.14 5.42
CA ILE A 95 -7.00 -28.12 4.41
C ILE A 95 -5.68 -27.85 5.12
N LEU A 96 -4.66 -28.66 4.82
CA LEU A 96 -3.30 -28.41 5.30
C LEU A 96 -2.72 -27.15 4.64
N GLY A 97 -1.90 -26.39 5.36
CA GLY A 97 -1.28 -25.17 4.81
C GLY A 97 -0.50 -25.39 3.49
N THR A 98 0.05 -26.58 3.28
CA THR A 98 0.75 -26.97 2.04
C THR A 98 -0.17 -27.13 0.83
N ASP A 99 -1.45 -27.38 1.07
CA ASP A 99 -2.46 -27.69 0.08
C ASP A 99 -3.29 -26.45 -0.32
N VAL A 100 -3.28 -25.42 0.53
CA VAL A 100 -3.97 -24.14 0.32
C VAL A 100 -3.60 -23.49 -1.03
N PRO A 101 -2.32 -23.39 -1.45
CA PRO A 101 -1.96 -22.81 -2.74
C PRO A 101 -2.70 -23.45 -3.92
N ALA A 102 -2.76 -24.78 -3.95
CA ALA A 102 -3.37 -25.51 -5.07
C ALA A 102 -4.90 -25.33 -5.11
N VAL A 103 -5.57 -25.32 -3.96
CA VAL A 103 -7.02 -25.15 -3.89
C VAL A 103 -7.44 -23.73 -4.25
N VAL A 104 -6.73 -22.71 -3.74
CA VAL A 104 -7.02 -21.31 -4.06
C VAL A 104 -6.71 -21.02 -5.53
N GLN A 105 -5.60 -21.52 -6.06
CA GLN A 105 -5.30 -21.39 -7.48
C GLN A 105 -6.39 -22.03 -8.35
N LYS A 106 -6.90 -23.21 -7.98
CA LYS A 106 -8.00 -23.85 -8.70
C LYS A 106 -9.28 -23.01 -8.65
N LEU A 107 -9.61 -22.41 -7.51
CA LEU A 107 -10.75 -21.51 -7.37
C LEU A 107 -10.64 -20.32 -8.36
N PHE A 108 -9.47 -19.69 -8.41
CA PHE A 108 -9.22 -18.58 -9.35
C PHE A 108 -9.31 -19.02 -10.81
N GLN A 109 -8.81 -20.22 -11.16
CA GLN A 109 -8.92 -20.76 -12.52
C GLN A 109 -10.38 -21.06 -12.92
N ALA A 110 -11.21 -21.48 -11.97
CA ALA A 110 -12.59 -21.85 -12.23
C ALA A 110 -13.48 -20.63 -12.48
N VAL A 111 -13.22 -19.49 -11.83
CA VAL A 111 -14.04 -18.29 -11.96
C VAL A 111 -13.78 -17.61 -13.30
N GLN A 112 -14.82 -17.55 -14.13
CA GLN A 112 -14.79 -16.90 -15.44
C GLN A 112 -15.54 -15.58 -15.40
N PRO A 113 -14.95 -14.47 -15.87
CA PRO A 113 -15.63 -13.17 -15.89
C PRO A 113 -16.95 -13.25 -16.67
N THR A 114 -17.99 -12.70 -16.06
CA THR A 114 -19.36 -12.65 -16.60
C THR A 114 -19.74 -11.27 -17.11
N SER A 115 -18.99 -10.26 -16.65
CA SER A 115 -19.09 -8.89 -17.14
C SER A 115 -17.69 -8.28 -17.23
N THR A 116 -17.62 -7.11 -17.83
CA THR A 116 -16.44 -6.25 -17.81
C THR A 116 -16.94 -4.82 -17.65
N PRO A 117 -16.30 -3.98 -16.82
CA PRO A 117 -16.75 -2.61 -16.67
C PRO A 117 -16.68 -1.89 -18.02
N THR A 118 -17.70 -1.11 -18.34
CA THR A 118 -17.81 -0.36 -19.60
C THR A 118 -17.55 1.14 -19.42
N SER A 119 -17.43 1.59 -18.17
CA SER A 119 -17.12 2.98 -17.82
C SER A 119 -16.39 3.05 -16.48
N ILE A 120 -15.64 4.14 -16.28
CA ILE A 120 -14.87 4.38 -15.04
C ILE A 120 -15.79 4.41 -13.80
N PRO A 121 -16.93 5.12 -13.80
CA PRO A 121 -17.83 5.11 -12.64
C PRO A 121 -18.38 3.71 -12.32
N GLN A 122 -18.64 2.90 -13.36
CA GLN A 122 -19.08 1.53 -13.17
C GLN A 122 -17.98 0.68 -12.52
N ALA A 123 -16.74 0.78 -13.01
CA ALA A 123 -15.60 0.06 -12.44
C ALA A 123 -15.41 0.38 -10.95
N ILE A 124 -15.34 1.68 -10.60
CA ILE A 124 -15.21 2.13 -9.21
C ILE A 124 -16.36 1.60 -8.34
N SER A 125 -17.60 1.70 -8.83
CA SER A 125 -18.77 1.24 -8.09
C SER A 125 -18.75 -0.28 -7.87
N GLN A 126 -18.41 -1.07 -8.88
CA GLN A 126 -18.35 -2.53 -8.78
C GLN A 126 -17.24 -2.97 -7.82
N ALA A 127 -16.04 -2.40 -7.93
CA ALA A 127 -14.93 -2.72 -7.05
C ALA A 127 -15.27 -2.47 -5.57
N ASN A 128 -15.81 -1.29 -5.24
CA ASN A 128 -16.24 -0.97 -3.88
C ASN A 128 -17.41 -1.87 -3.40
N SER A 129 -18.36 -2.18 -4.29
CA SER A 129 -19.50 -3.04 -3.94
C SER A 129 -19.08 -4.47 -3.63
N ALA A 130 -18.00 -4.98 -4.25
CA ALA A 130 -17.44 -6.29 -3.94
C ALA A 130 -17.02 -6.40 -2.46
N PHE A 131 -16.69 -5.29 -1.81
CA PHE A 131 -16.35 -5.20 -0.38
C PHE A 131 -17.50 -4.65 0.50
N GLY A 132 -18.72 -4.58 -0.04
CA GLY A 132 -19.90 -4.11 0.69
C GLY A 132 -19.90 -2.59 0.96
N ILE A 133 -19.07 -1.83 0.25
CA ILE A 133 -18.98 -0.38 0.38
C ILE A 133 -19.92 0.26 -0.64
N THR A 134 -20.92 0.99 -0.15
CA THR A 134 -21.96 1.59 -1.02
C THR A 134 -22.02 3.12 -0.93
N SER A 135 -21.26 3.72 -0.02
CA SER A 135 -21.23 5.17 0.22
C SER A 135 -19.83 5.63 0.59
N SER A 136 -19.46 6.86 0.19
CA SER A 136 -18.19 7.49 0.53
C SER A 136 -18.10 7.93 2.00
N SER A 137 -19.17 7.82 2.76
CA SER A 137 -19.18 8.07 4.21
C SER A 137 -19.12 6.79 5.05
N GLN A 138 -18.88 5.64 4.42
CA GLN A 138 -18.91 4.33 5.04
C GLN A 138 -17.50 3.73 5.06
N ALA A 139 -17.01 3.39 6.25
CA ALA A 139 -15.86 2.50 6.38
C ALA A 139 -16.28 1.05 6.03
N PRO A 140 -15.37 0.22 5.50
CA PRO A 140 -15.66 -1.18 5.19
C PRO A 140 -16.18 -1.94 6.41
N PRO A 141 -17.04 -2.96 6.20
CA PRO A 141 -17.49 -3.82 7.29
C PRO A 141 -16.30 -4.55 7.93
N HIS A 142 -16.37 -4.77 9.25
CA HIS A 142 -15.33 -5.47 10.00
C HIS A 142 -15.23 -6.96 9.63
N GLU A 143 -16.35 -7.59 9.29
CA GLU A 143 -16.41 -8.99 8.88
C GLU A 143 -16.43 -9.05 7.35
N GLN A 144 -15.39 -9.67 6.78
CA GLN A 144 -15.22 -9.86 5.34
C GLN A 144 -14.63 -11.24 5.08
N ASP A 145 -15.03 -11.86 3.96
CA ASP A 145 -14.41 -13.07 3.44
C ASP A 145 -13.65 -12.70 2.17
N ILE A 146 -12.33 -12.53 2.32
CA ILE A 146 -11.48 -12.03 1.24
C ILE A 146 -11.60 -12.85 -0.05
N LEU A 147 -11.81 -14.18 0.05
CA LEU A 147 -11.96 -15.02 -1.13
C LEU A 147 -13.29 -14.74 -1.83
N GLN A 148 -14.37 -14.50 -1.08
CA GLN A 148 -15.66 -14.09 -1.65
C GLN A 148 -15.58 -12.71 -2.32
N ASN A 149 -14.85 -11.77 -1.70
CA ASN A 149 -14.65 -10.44 -2.27
C ASN A 149 -13.89 -10.54 -3.62
N VAL A 150 -12.76 -11.25 -3.67
CA VAL A 150 -11.97 -11.35 -4.90
C VAL A 150 -12.64 -12.15 -6.00
N VAL A 151 -13.38 -13.24 -5.70
CA VAL A 151 -14.12 -13.95 -6.77
C VAL A 151 -15.24 -13.08 -7.35
N THR A 152 -15.81 -12.17 -6.56
CA THR A 152 -16.75 -11.16 -7.06
C THR A 152 -16.06 -10.21 -8.04
N LEU A 153 -14.86 -9.71 -7.71
CA LEU A 153 -14.05 -8.90 -8.62
C LEU A 153 -13.70 -9.64 -9.91
N LEU A 154 -13.30 -10.91 -9.82
CA LEU A 154 -13.01 -11.74 -11.00
C LEU A 154 -14.24 -11.91 -11.90
N LEU A 155 -15.42 -12.17 -11.32
CA LEU A 155 -16.68 -12.26 -12.07
C LEU A 155 -17.06 -10.94 -12.76
N ASP A 156 -16.72 -9.82 -12.14
CA ASP A 156 -16.94 -8.48 -12.67
C ASP A 156 -15.88 -8.04 -13.70
N GLY A 157 -14.86 -8.88 -13.96
CA GLY A 157 -13.87 -8.66 -15.01
C GLY A 157 -12.64 -7.86 -14.58
N PHE A 158 -12.37 -7.76 -13.28
CA PHE A 158 -11.14 -7.15 -12.75
C PHE A 158 -9.97 -8.14 -12.84
N ILE A 159 -9.42 -8.26 -14.04
CA ILE A 159 -8.32 -9.17 -14.37
C ILE A 159 -7.20 -8.38 -15.06
N SER A 160 -5.96 -8.68 -14.69
CA SER A 160 -4.74 -8.15 -15.32
C SER A 160 -3.91 -9.28 -15.92
N SER A 161 -2.99 -8.94 -16.83
CA SER A 161 -2.05 -9.90 -17.43
C SER A 161 -1.16 -10.59 -16.38
N ASP A 162 -0.74 -9.86 -15.35
CA ASP A 162 0.02 -10.41 -14.22
C ASP A 162 -0.82 -11.41 -13.42
N LEU A 163 -2.09 -11.09 -13.16
CA LEU A 163 -3.01 -12.00 -12.49
C LEU A 163 -3.23 -13.27 -13.31
N GLU A 164 -3.49 -13.16 -14.61
CA GLU A 164 -3.63 -14.31 -15.51
C GLU A 164 -2.38 -15.20 -15.50
N ALA A 165 -1.19 -14.60 -15.52
CA ALA A 165 0.08 -15.32 -15.45
C ALA A 165 0.18 -16.13 -14.14
N VAL A 166 -0.11 -15.51 -12.99
CA VAL A 166 -0.07 -16.21 -11.69
C VAL A 166 -1.14 -17.29 -11.59
N ILE A 167 -2.35 -17.05 -12.11
CA ILE A 167 -3.42 -18.06 -12.20
C ILE A 167 -2.93 -19.29 -12.99
N GLN A 168 -2.18 -19.08 -14.07
CA GLN A 168 -1.58 -20.15 -14.88
C GLN A 168 -0.33 -20.78 -14.25
N GLY A 169 0.09 -20.35 -13.07
CA GLY A 169 1.27 -20.85 -12.37
C GLY A 169 2.59 -20.30 -12.90
N VAL A 170 2.55 -19.23 -13.68
CA VAL A 170 3.74 -18.50 -14.12
C VAL A 170 4.18 -17.57 -13.02
N VAL A 171 5.39 -17.78 -12.50
CA VAL A 171 6.00 -16.85 -11.54
C VAL A 171 6.58 -15.67 -12.32
N ALA A 172 6.00 -14.49 -12.17
CA ALA A 172 6.57 -13.25 -12.69
C ALA A 172 7.92 -12.99 -11.98
N GLN A 173 9.03 -13.37 -12.61
CA GLN A 173 10.39 -13.19 -12.07
C GLN A 173 10.91 -11.81 -12.43
N SER A 174 10.38 -10.75 -11.80
CA SER A 174 10.81 -9.37 -12.03
C SER A 174 11.93 -8.89 -11.09
N SER A 175 12.50 -9.79 -10.26
CA SER A 175 13.51 -9.50 -9.23
C SER A 175 14.95 -9.92 -9.58
N ASN A 176 15.22 -10.32 -10.83
CA ASN A 176 16.54 -10.74 -11.33
C ASN A 176 17.15 -9.73 -12.32
N ASN A 177 17.02 -8.44 -12.03
CA ASN A 177 17.48 -7.38 -12.91
C ASN A 177 19.02 -7.28 -12.93
N ILE A 178 19.57 -6.98 -14.11
CA ILE A 178 21.02 -6.80 -14.28
C ILE A 178 21.33 -5.31 -14.25
N ASN A 179 21.71 -4.81 -13.07
CA ASN A 179 22.12 -3.42 -12.89
C ASN A 179 23.65 -3.31 -12.72
N PRO A 180 24.26 -2.22 -13.20
CA PRO A 180 25.70 -1.97 -13.03
C PRO A 180 26.12 -1.99 -11.55
N PRO A 181 27.28 -2.58 -11.21
CA PRO A 181 27.78 -2.52 -9.85
C PRO A 181 28.19 -1.11 -9.45
N VAL A 182 28.05 -0.78 -8.16
CA VAL A 182 28.55 0.47 -7.60
C VAL A 182 30.08 0.47 -7.63
N PRO A 183 30.76 1.54 -8.08
CA PRO A 183 32.22 1.60 -8.05
C PRO A 183 32.78 1.47 -6.62
N PHE A 184 33.80 0.64 -6.43
CA PHE A 184 34.44 0.38 -5.13
C PHE A 184 34.97 1.62 -4.39
N SER A 185 35.17 2.74 -5.10
CA SER A 185 35.62 4.00 -4.51
C SER A 185 34.51 4.80 -3.81
N LYS A 186 33.24 4.38 -3.93
CA LYS A 186 32.10 5.06 -3.32
C LYS A 186 31.78 4.45 -1.95
N THR A 187 31.54 5.31 -0.95
CA THR A 187 30.95 4.89 0.32
C THR A 187 29.48 4.58 0.12
N PHE A 188 29.10 3.33 0.37
CA PHE A 188 27.81 2.75 0.01
C PHE A 188 27.51 1.50 0.87
N TYR A 189 26.25 1.11 1.03
CA TYR A 189 25.86 -0.17 1.65
C TYR A 189 26.44 -0.31 3.08
N ASN A 190 27.00 -1.47 3.43
CA ASN A 190 27.60 -1.79 4.73
C ASN A 190 28.86 -0.96 5.09
N THR A 191 29.30 -0.04 4.22
CA THR A 191 30.44 0.86 4.52
C THR A 191 30.02 2.22 5.07
N VAL A 192 28.72 2.49 5.23
CA VAL A 192 28.19 3.74 5.77
C VAL A 192 28.04 3.64 7.30
N LEU A 193 28.90 4.35 8.04
CA LEU A 193 28.90 4.35 9.50
C LEU A 193 27.54 4.84 10.07
N GLY A 194 27.01 4.09 11.03
CA GLY A 194 25.77 4.42 11.75
C GLY A 194 24.49 3.87 11.12
N ASN A 195 24.57 3.28 9.93
CA ASN A 195 23.48 2.47 9.38
C ASN A 195 23.40 1.12 10.09
N ALA A 196 22.18 0.56 10.17
CA ALA A 196 21.97 -0.84 10.46
C ALA A 196 22.73 -1.73 9.45
N PRO A 197 23.22 -2.91 9.88
CA PRO A 197 23.83 -3.85 8.97
C PRO A 197 22.79 -4.42 8.01
N PHE A 198 23.18 -4.59 6.76
CA PHE A 198 22.44 -5.41 5.80
C PHE A 198 22.84 -6.88 5.96
N ASP A 199 21.85 -7.78 6.02
CA ASP A 199 22.07 -9.23 6.03
C ASP A 199 21.78 -9.89 4.67
N ILE A 200 21.12 -9.17 3.76
CA ILE A 200 20.90 -9.60 2.38
C ILE A 200 22.12 -9.25 1.51
N ALA A 201 22.59 -10.20 0.71
CA ALA A 201 23.72 -9.97 -0.19
C ALA A 201 23.45 -8.80 -1.17
N GLU A 202 24.45 -7.95 -1.40
CA GLU A 202 24.35 -6.79 -2.30
C GLU A 202 23.80 -7.16 -3.68
N SER A 203 24.24 -8.28 -4.27
CA SER A 203 23.76 -8.72 -5.58
C SER A 203 22.26 -8.99 -5.60
N THR A 204 21.71 -9.52 -4.50
CA THR A 204 20.28 -9.80 -4.34
C THR A 204 19.49 -8.50 -4.18
N LEU A 205 19.98 -7.59 -3.33
CA LEU A 205 19.38 -6.26 -3.15
C LEU A 205 19.36 -5.48 -4.48
N ARG A 206 20.46 -5.50 -5.23
CA ARG A 206 20.58 -4.82 -6.52
C ARG A 206 19.71 -5.41 -7.61
N ALA A 207 19.53 -6.73 -7.61
CA ALA A 207 18.71 -7.42 -8.62
C ALA A 207 17.21 -7.10 -8.50
N ALA A 208 16.72 -6.70 -7.32
CA ALA A 208 15.34 -6.30 -7.12
C ALA A 208 14.97 -4.96 -7.77
N ILE A 209 15.94 -4.17 -8.22
CA ILE A 209 15.70 -2.83 -8.78
C ILE A 209 15.45 -2.96 -10.29
N TYR A 210 14.23 -2.74 -10.76
CA TYR A 210 13.94 -2.65 -12.18
C TYR A 210 14.10 -1.21 -12.68
N ILE A 211 15.17 -0.97 -13.45
CA ILE A 211 15.48 0.32 -14.07
C ILE A 211 14.99 0.28 -15.53
N PRO A 212 13.97 1.07 -15.91
CA PRO A 212 13.46 1.06 -17.28
C PRO A 212 14.53 1.50 -18.31
N PRO A 213 14.50 0.99 -19.55
CA PRO A 213 15.46 1.36 -20.60
C PRO A 213 15.58 2.86 -20.90
N GLY A 214 14.53 3.64 -20.62
CA GLY A 214 14.49 5.10 -20.81
C GLY A 214 15.05 5.93 -19.65
N PHE A 215 15.53 5.28 -18.57
CA PHE A 215 16.07 5.97 -17.40
C PHE A 215 17.25 6.88 -17.76
N THR A 216 17.21 8.13 -17.30
CA THR A 216 18.14 9.18 -17.78
C THR A 216 19.42 9.31 -16.96
N TRP A 217 19.63 8.46 -15.96
CA TRP A 217 20.85 8.41 -15.15
C TRP A 217 21.23 9.76 -14.52
N GLY A 218 20.25 10.48 -14.00
CA GLY A 218 20.44 11.71 -13.23
C GLY A 218 20.07 13.01 -13.95
N ALA A 219 19.65 12.96 -15.22
CA ALA A 219 19.07 14.14 -15.86
C ALA A 219 17.72 14.50 -15.22
N LYS A 220 16.85 13.51 -15.01
CA LYS A 220 15.61 13.61 -14.22
C LYS A 220 15.79 13.06 -12.81
N GLN A 221 14.89 13.41 -11.90
CA GLN A 221 14.92 12.90 -10.52
C GLN A 221 14.51 11.43 -10.50
N PRO A 222 15.34 10.51 -9.98
CA PRO A 222 14.93 9.12 -9.80
C PRO A 222 13.80 9.03 -8.76
N ILE A 223 12.72 8.33 -9.09
CA ILE A 223 11.60 8.06 -8.18
C ILE A 223 11.58 6.56 -7.91
N LEU A 224 11.96 6.15 -6.71
CA LEU A 224 11.85 4.75 -6.32
C LEU A 224 10.39 4.43 -6.02
N MET A 225 9.82 3.46 -6.72
CA MET A 225 8.44 3.01 -6.60
C MET A 225 8.40 1.72 -5.79
N SER A 226 8.01 1.80 -4.52
CA SER A 226 7.95 0.65 -3.59
C SER A 226 6.53 0.08 -3.51
N PRO A 227 6.35 -1.23 -3.78
CA PRO A 227 5.02 -1.84 -3.91
C PRO A 227 4.32 -2.03 -2.57
N GLY A 228 3.09 -2.54 -2.66
CA GLY A 228 2.32 -3.04 -1.53
C GLY A 228 2.43 -4.55 -1.33
N THR A 229 1.79 -5.04 -0.27
CA THR A 229 1.74 -6.46 0.12
C THR A 229 1.22 -7.33 -1.01
N GLY A 230 1.96 -8.38 -1.37
CA GLY A 230 1.52 -9.35 -2.38
C GLY A 230 1.75 -8.91 -3.83
N ALA A 231 2.43 -7.79 -4.07
CA ALA A 231 2.71 -7.26 -5.40
C ALA A 231 4.21 -6.94 -5.61
N THR A 232 4.57 -6.66 -6.87
CA THR A 232 5.88 -6.11 -7.25
C THR A 232 5.75 -4.63 -7.60
N GLY A 233 6.86 -3.89 -7.65
CA GLY A 233 6.83 -2.47 -8.03
C GLY A 233 6.24 -2.26 -9.42
N ASP A 234 6.63 -3.08 -10.38
CA ASP A 234 6.15 -2.95 -11.77
C ASP A 234 4.64 -3.23 -11.87
N SER A 235 4.17 -4.35 -11.31
CA SER A 235 2.74 -4.68 -11.30
C SER A 235 1.90 -3.63 -10.57
N THR A 236 2.43 -3.04 -9.50
CA THR A 236 1.73 -2.01 -8.70
C THR A 236 1.52 -0.70 -9.47
N PHE A 237 2.52 -0.23 -10.21
CA PHE A 237 2.57 1.18 -10.65
C PHE A 237 2.49 1.38 -12.17
N SER A 238 2.68 0.33 -12.97
CA SER A 238 2.76 0.41 -14.43
C SER A 238 1.49 0.93 -15.11
N SER A 239 0.34 0.83 -14.45
CA SER A 239 -0.98 1.20 -15.00
C SER A 239 -1.65 2.36 -14.26
N ASN A 240 -0.91 3.13 -13.47
CA ASN A 240 -1.47 4.26 -12.71
C ASN A 240 -0.47 5.44 -12.59
N ILE A 241 -0.17 5.94 -11.39
CA ILE A 241 0.75 7.07 -11.20
C ILE A 241 2.13 6.81 -11.83
N GLY A 242 2.64 5.57 -11.82
CA GLY A 242 3.90 5.24 -12.47
C GLY A 242 3.89 5.47 -13.99
N LYS A 243 2.79 5.09 -14.65
CA LYS A 243 2.52 5.38 -16.08
C LYS A 243 2.59 6.87 -16.39
N LEU A 244 2.00 7.69 -15.53
CA LEU A 244 1.95 9.14 -15.71
C LEU A 244 3.34 9.75 -15.48
N LEU A 245 4.01 9.40 -14.39
CA LEU A 245 5.36 9.90 -14.08
C LEU A 245 6.41 9.51 -15.12
N ALA A 246 6.27 8.35 -15.78
CA ALA A 246 7.15 7.94 -16.87
C ALA A 246 7.11 8.90 -18.09
N GLN A 247 6.02 9.65 -18.25
CA GLN A 247 5.83 10.62 -19.33
C GLN A 247 6.34 12.02 -18.95
N GLU A 248 6.61 12.26 -17.67
CA GLU A 248 7.00 13.56 -17.18
C GLU A 248 8.47 13.89 -17.49
N SER A 249 8.75 15.18 -17.68
CA SER A 249 10.10 15.65 -18.00
C SER A 249 11.02 15.77 -16.78
N PHE A 250 10.47 15.71 -15.57
CA PHE A 250 11.21 15.91 -14.31
C PHE A 250 11.44 14.62 -13.50
N ALA A 251 10.71 13.54 -13.80
CA ALA A 251 10.73 12.29 -13.05
C ALA A 251 11.25 11.10 -13.89
N ASP A 252 11.96 10.20 -13.22
CA ASP A 252 12.42 8.92 -13.75
C ASP A 252 11.98 7.79 -12.80
N PRO A 253 10.83 7.14 -13.03
CA PRO A 253 10.36 6.04 -12.18
C PRO A 253 11.27 4.81 -12.29
N VAL A 254 11.56 4.19 -11.14
CA VAL A 254 12.32 2.94 -10.98
C VAL A 254 11.52 2.04 -10.06
N TYR A 255 11.25 0.80 -10.47
CA TYR A 255 10.34 -0.08 -9.76
C TYR A 255 11.10 -1.06 -8.86
N LEU A 256 10.66 -1.20 -7.62
CA LEU A 256 11.28 -2.12 -6.66
C LEU A 256 10.51 -3.44 -6.60
N ASN A 257 11.10 -4.49 -7.16
CA ASN A 257 10.50 -5.82 -7.25
C ASN A 257 11.07 -6.70 -6.13
N ILE A 258 10.62 -6.45 -4.90
CA ILE A 258 11.10 -7.18 -3.71
C ILE A 258 10.71 -8.65 -3.83
N PRO A 259 11.66 -9.60 -3.66
CA PRO A 259 11.38 -11.02 -3.76
C PRO A 259 10.19 -11.49 -2.91
N GLN A 260 9.51 -12.52 -3.41
CA GLN A 260 8.29 -13.08 -2.80
C GLN A 260 7.17 -12.04 -2.69
N ASN A 261 7.11 -11.06 -3.59
CA ASN A 261 6.03 -10.08 -3.67
C ASN A 261 5.79 -9.33 -2.35
N LEU A 262 6.89 -8.94 -1.68
CA LEU A 262 6.86 -8.21 -0.41
C LEU A 262 6.29 -8.99 0.81
N LEU A 263 6.12 -10.31 0.69
CA LEU A 263 5.47 -11.16 1.70
C LEU A 263 6.42 -11.68 2.81
N ASN A 264 7.73 -11.54 2.64
CA ASN A 264 8.70 -11.90 3.68
C ASN A 264 8.70 -10.90 4.84
N ASP A 265 9.56 -11.10 5.84
CA ASP A 265 9.75 -10.18 6.96
C ASP A 265 9.97 -8.73 6.50
N THR A 266 9.09 -7.82 6.93
CA THR A 266 9.07 -6.39 6.57
C THR A 266 10.39 -5.69 6.93
N GLN A 267 11.10 -6.14 7.96
CA GLN A 267 12.43 -5.58 8.32
C GLN A 267 13.50 -5.90 7.27
N SER A 268 13.34 -7.03 6.58
CA SER A 268 14.19 -7.45 5.46
C SER A 268 13.75 -6.75 4.16
N SER A 269 12.45 -6.50 3.97
CA SER A 269 11.94 -5.66 2.87
C SER A 269 12.50 -4.23 2.93
N ALA A 270 12.61 -3.65 4.13
CA ALA A 270 13.22 -2.33 4.33
C ALA A 270 14.70 -2.25 3.89
N GLU A 271 15.45 -3.36 3.89
CA GLU A 271 16.81 -3.39 3.35
C GLU A 271 16.83 -3.11 1.85
N TYR A 272 15.87 -3.62 1.08
CA TYR A 272 15.76 -3.33 -0.35
C TYR A 272 15.51 -1.83 -0.58
N VAL A 273 14.64 -1.21 0.22
CA VAL A 273 14.37 0.23 0.13
C VAL A 273 15.62 1.05 0.48
N ALA A 274 16.26 0.76 1.62
CA ALA A 274 17.48 1.45 2.05
C ALA A 274 18.62 1.31 1.04
N TYR A 275 18.79 0.12 0.45
CA TYR A 275 19.78 -0.15 -0.58
C TYR A 275 19.47 0.60 -1.87
N ALA A 276 18.23 0.50 -2.38
CA ALA A 276 17.84 1.08 -3.65
C ALA A 276 17.98 2.62 -3.66
N LEU A 277 17.60 3.30 -2.57
CA LEU A 277 17.77 4.76 -2.45
C LEU A 277 19.25 5.17 -2.45
N GLN A 278 20.09 4.46 -1.69
CA GLN A 278 21.53 4.69 -1.71
C GLN A 278 22.12 4.41 -3.11
N TYR A 279 21.63 3.37 -3.79
CA TYR A 279 22.11 2.95 -5.09
C TYR A 279 21.79 4.01 -6.15
N LEU A 280 20.53 4.44 -6.22
CA LEU A 280 20.09 5.49 -7.14
C LEU A 280 20.86 6.79 -6.90
N TYR A 281 21.02 7.23 -5.65
CA TYR A 281 21.81 8.42 -5.35
C TYR A 281 23.27 8.28 -5.77
N THR A 282 23.90 7.15 -5.47
CA THR A 282 25.32 6.92 -5.76
C THR A 282 25.60 6.85 -7.25
N MET A 283 24.70 6.22 -8.02
CA MET A 283 24.87 6.02 -9.45
C MET A 283 24.52 7.27 -10.28
N THR A 284 23.61 8.12 -9.79
CA THR A 284 23.13 9.30 -10.54
C THR A 284 23.67 10.63 -10.01
N SER A 285 24.21 10.65 -8.78
CA SER A 285 24.54 11.88 -8.03
C SER A 285 23.34 12.83 -7.86
N LYS A 286 22.11 12.36 -8.08
CA LYS A 286 20.87 13.10 -7.91
C LYS A 286 20.06 12.46 -6.79
N LYS A 287 19.56 13.28 -5.87
CA LYS A 287 18.77 12.81 -4.73
C LYS A 287 17.46 12.16 -5.24
N PRO A 288 17.19 10.89 -4.92
CA PRO A 288 15.92 10.29 -5.28
C PRO A 288 14.77 10.83 -4.42
N ALA A 289 13.55 10.66 -4.92
CA ALA A 289 12.34 10.59 -4.09
C ALA A 289 11.89 9.13 -3.98
N ILE A 290 11.01 8.84 -3.02
CA ILE A 290 10.33 7.54 -2.93
C ILE A 290 8.82 7.73 -2.96
N MET A 291 8.18 6.91 -3.79
CA MET A 291 6.73 6.72 -3.78
C MET A 291 6.43 5.31 -3.28
N THR A 292 5.47 5.19 -2.39
CA THR A 292 5.09 3.90 -1.82
C THR A 292 3.59 3.69 -1.94
N TRP A 293 3.18 2.43 -1.99
CA TRP A 293 1.80 2.01 -1.80
C TRP A 293 1.74 1.00 -0.65
N SER A 294 0.72 1.10 0.22
CA SER A 294 0.47 0.10 1.26
C SER A 294 1.72 -0.14 2.14
N GLN A 295 2.06 -1.42 2.41
CA GLN A 295 3.24 -1.87 3.15
C GLN A 295 4.56 -1.25 2.71
N GLY A 296 4.73 -0.86 1.43
CA GLY A 296 5.96 -0.18 0.99
C GLY A 296 6.26 1.08 1.80
N SER A 297 5.23 1.67 2.42
CA SER A 297 5.32 2.81 3.33
C SER A 297 5.94 2.42 4.69
N LEU A 298 5.56 1.26 5.23
CA LEU A 298 6.21 0.68 6.42
C LEU A 298 7.69 0.37 6.15
N ASP A 299 7.98 -0.22 4.99
CA ASP A 299 9.35 -0.54 4.58
C ASP A 299 10.22 0.72 4.47
N ALA A 300 9.70 1.78 3.86
CA ALA A 300 10.37 3.07 3.74
C ALA A 300 10.59 3.75 5.09
N GLN A 301 9.57 3.79 5.94
CA GLN A 301 9.67 4.41 7.27
C GLN A 301 10.64 3.64 8.18
N TRP A 302 10.66 2.30 8.10
CA TRP A 302 11.64 1.45 8.78
C TRP A 302 13.06 1.71 8.26
N ALA A 303 13.23 1.80 6.94
CA ALA A 303 14.51 2.13 6.31
C ALA A 303 15.03 3.48 6.79
N PHE A 304 14.18 4.51 6.86
CA PHE A 304 14.56 5.84 7.35
C PHE A 304 14.97 5.85 8.83
N LYS A 305 14.31 5.03 9.66
CA LYS A 305 14.61 4.92 11.09
C LYS A 305 15.98 4.27 11.36
N TYR A 306 16.31 3.19 10.66
CA TYR A 306 17.48 2.36 10.98
C TYR A 306 18.67 2.52 10.02
N TRP A 307 18.49 3.16 8.87
CA TRP A 307 19.58 3.62 7.99
C TRP A 307 19.61 5.16 7.96
N PRO A 308 20.06 5.84 9.03
CA PRO A 308 19.97 7.30 9.18
C PRO A 308 20.77 8.11 8.15
N SER A 309 21.56 7.47 7.28
CA SER A 309 22.11 8.12 6.10
C SER A 309 21.09 8.33 4.97
N VAL A 310 20.07 7.47 4.87
CA VAL A 310 19.06 7.48 3.80
C VAL A 310 18.23 8.78 3.82
N PRO A 311 17.69 9.25 4.96
CA PRO A 311 16.94 10.51 4.99
C PRO A 311 17.72 11.74 4.49
N LYS A 312 19.07 11.70 4.51
CA LYS A 312 19.91 12.82 4.06
C LYS A 312 19.98 12.94 2.53
N ILE A 313 19.70 11.85 1.83
CA ILE A 313 19.79 11.74 0.37
C ILE A 313 18.43 11.63 -0.31
N VAL A 314 17.34 11.51 0.43
CA VAL A 314 15.97 11.51 -0.09
C VAL A 314 15.40 12.92 -0.08
N THR A 315 14.64 13.24 -1.11
CA THR A 315 13.93 14.53 -1.27
C THR A 315 12.56 14.47 -0.64
N ASP A 316 11.76 13.48 -1.04
CA ASP A 316 10.37 13.33 -0.63
C ASP A 316 10.02 11.86 -0.40
N HIS A 317 9.12 11.61 0.56
CA HIS A 317 8.40 10.37 0.73
C HIS A 317 6.91 10.61 0.43
N ILE A 318 6.41 10.02 -0.65
CA ILE A 318 5.01 10.18 -1.06
C ILE A 318 4.32 8.82 -0.89
N ALA A 319 3.43 8.73 0.08
CA ALA A 319 2.84 7.47 0.51
C ALA A 319 1.35 7.41 0.16
N ILE A 320 0.98 6.41 -0.64
CA ILE A 320 -0.38 6.18 -1.11
C ILE A 320 -0.98 5.01 -0.33
N SER A 321 -2.10 5.26 0.33
CA SER A 321 -2.76 4.34 1.26
C SER A 321 -1.79 3.70 2.27
N PRO A 322 -0.94 4.47 2.97
CA PRO A 322 0.00 3.92 3.93
C PRO A 322 -0.70 3.33 5.16
N ASP A 323 -0.03 2.37 5.79
CA ASP A 323 -0.45 1.67 6.99
C ASP A 323 0.58 1.78 8.12
N TYR A 324 1.05 3.00 8.44
CA TYR A 324 2.09 3.24 9.45
C TYR A 324 1.71 2.79 10.88
N HIS A 325 0.44 2.51 11.13
CA HIS A 325 -0.05 1.91 12.36
C HIS A 325 -0.62 0.51 12.14
N GLY A 326 -0.29 -0.14 11.02
CA GLY A 326 -0.89 -1.41 10.60
C GLY A 326 -2.39 -1.28 10.32
N THR A 327 -3.11 -2.39 10.40
CA THR A 327 -4.55 -2.44 10.18
C THR A 327 -5.24 -3.36 11.17
N VAL A 328 -6.48 -3.01 11.54
CA VAL A 328 -7.35 -3.91 12.32
C VAL A 328 -7.96 -5.02 11.46
N LEU A 329 -7.85 -4.93 10.14
CA LEU A 329 -8.42 -5.88 9.18
C LEU A 329 -7.42 -6.95 8.71
N ALA A 330 -6.15 -6.92 9.13
CA ALA A 330 -5.10 -7.84 8.63
C ALA A 330 -5.50 -9.33 8.67
N CYS A 331 -6.36 -9.71 9.62
CA CYS A 331 -6.82 -11.09 9.78
C CYS A 331 -7.68 -11.60 8.59
N ILE A 332 -8.29 -10.72 7.79
CA ILE A 332 -9.07 -11.15 6.62
C ILE A 332 -8.18 -11.84 5.57
N LEU A 333 -6.89 -11.47 5.53
CA LEU A 333 -5.89 -12.04 4.61
C LEU A 333 -5.33 -13.39 5.10
N CYS A 334 -5.66 -13.80 6.33
CA CYS A 334 -5.23 -15.05 6.94
C CYS A 334 -6.40 -15.71 7.70
N PRO A 335 -7.36 -16.35 7.00
CA PRO A 335 -8.59 -16.89 7.61
C PRO A 335 -8.39 -17.88 8.77
N GLY A 336 -7.24 -18.56 8.87
CA GLY A 336 -6.88 -19.39 10.03
C GLY A 336 -6.65 -18.61 11.33
N PHE A 337 -6.34 -17.32 11.23
CA PHE A 337 -5.98 -16.47 12.36
C PHE A 337 -7.19 -16.06 13.22
N SER A 338 -8.38 -15.94 12.62
CA SER A 338 -9.60 -15.48 13.31
C SER A 338 -10.21 -16.52 14.26
N THR A 339 -9.80 -17.79 14.16
CA THR A 339 -10.36 -18.93 14.92
C THR A 339 -9.41 -19.47 16.00
N ALA A 340 -8.30 -18.77 16.29
CA ALA A 340 -7.29 -19.20 17.28
C ALA A 340 -6.70 -20.59 17.02
N ASN A 341 -6.87 -21.08 15.80
CA ASN A 341 -6.27 -22.32 15.32
C ASN A 341 -4.92 -21.89 14.74
N ASP A 342 -3.81 -22.20 15.41
CA ASP A 342 -2.43 -21.71 15.15
C ASP A 342 -1.91 -21.92 13.69
N ILE A 343 -2.56 -21.38 12.67
CA ILE A 343 -2.40 -21.78 11.26
C ILE A 343 -1.85 -20.62 10.44
N ALA A 344 -0.54 -20.71 10.20
CA ALA A 344 0.07 -20.43 8.90
C ALA A 344 -0.45 -19.18 8.15
N CYS A 345 0.01 -18.00 8.58
CA CYS A 345 -0.13 -16.72 7.87
C CYS A 345 1.18 -16.37 7.12
N VAL A 346 1.28 -15.15 6.61
CA VAL A 346 2.45 -14.61 5.92
C VAL A 346 3.20 -13.65 6.86
N PRO A 347 4.55 -13.67 6.92
CA PRO A 347 5.33 -12.81 7.81
C PRO A 347 4.89 -11.35 7.81
N SER A 348 4.83 -10.71 6.64
CA SER A 348 4.50 -9.29 6.54
C SER A 348 3.05 -8.97 6.92
N VAL A 349 2.12 -9.89 6.68
CA VAL A 349 0.70 -9.70 7.06
C VAL A 349 0.54 -9.69 8.57
N ILE A 350 1.25 -10.57 9.30
CA ILE A 350 1.27 -10.54 10.77
C ILE A 350 1.89 -9.23 11.27
N GLN A 351 2.99 -8.79 10.64
CA GLN A 351 3.67 -7.54 10.99
C GLN A 351 2.81 -6.30 10.71
N GLN A 352 1.87 -6.36 9.77
CA GLN A 352 0.91 -5.28 9.48
C GLN A 352 -0.32 -5.25 10.41
N GLN A 353 -0.42 -6.15 11.39
CA GLN A 353 -1.48 -6.02 12.40
C GLN A 353 -1.30 -4.73 13.22
N TYR A 354 -2.42 -4.07 13.55
CA TYR A 354 -2.43 -2.73 14.15
C TYR A 354 -1.50 -2.55 15.36
N ASN A 355 -1.37 -3.60 16.19
CA ASN A 355 -0.52 -3.60 17.40
C ASN A 355 0.56 -4.71 17.36
N SER A 356 1.04 -5.09 16.18
CA SER A 356 2.16 -6.04 16.06
C SER A 356 3.41 -5.52 16.78
N ASN A 357 4.35 -6.42 17.10
CA ASN A 357 5.63 -6.00 17.69
C ASN A 357 6.41 -5.11 16.72
N PHE A 358 6.32 -5.38 15.42
CA PHE A 358 6.93 -4.62 14.35
C PHE A 358 6.37 -3.20 14.29
N VAL A 359 5.04 -3.01 14.21
CA VAL A 359 4.42 -1.68 14.18
C VAL A 359 4.71 -0.91 15.47
N THR A 360 4.60 -1.58 16.62
CA THR A 360 4.94 -0.98 17.92
C THR A 360 6.38 -0.49 17.95
N LYS A 361 7.32 -1.33 17.47
CA LYS A 361 8.74 -0.99 17.41
C LYS A 361 9.02 0.11 16.39
N LEU A 362 8.42 0.06 15.20
CA LEU A 362 8.53 1.10 14.17
C LEU A 362 8.16 2.45 14.77
N ARG A 363 6.96 2.54 15.36
CA ARG A 363 6.38 3.79 15.88
C ARG A 363 7.10 4.34 17.09
N SER A 364 7.74 3.48 17.90
CA SER A 364 8.49 3.90 19.08
C SER A 364 9.62 4.90 18.77
N ASN A 365 10.00 5.70 19.78
CA ASN A 365 11.06 6.71 19.71
C ASN A 365 10.96 7.66 18.50
N GLY A 366 9.74 8.09 18.20
CA GLY A 366 9.45 9.07 17.15
C GLY A 366 9.45 8.49 15.73
N GLY A 367 9.35 7.16 15.57
CA GLY A 367 9.16 6.57 14.24
C GLY A 367 7.72 6.69 13.73
N ASP A 368 6.79 7.15 14.56
CA ASP A 368 5.46 7.64 14.17
C ASP A 368 5.49 9.07 13.58
N SER A 369 6.67 9.67 13.44
CA SER A 369 6.90 10.99 12.85
C SER A 369 7.83 10.92 11.64
N ALA A 370 7.68 11.87 10.71
CA ALA A 370 8.42 11.88 9.46
C ALA A 370 9.93 12.04 9.66
N TYR A 371 10.70 11.46 8.74
CA TYR A 371 12.17 11.60 8.66
C TYR A 371 12.61 12.51 7.50
N VAL A 372 11.76 12.67 6.49
CA VAL A 372 11.92 13.53 5.29
C VAL A 372 10.57 14.18 4.99
N PRO A 373 10.49 15.25 4.17
CA PRO A 373 9.21 15.75 3.69
C PRO A 373 8.28 14.62 3.25
N THR A 374 7.11 14.49 3.89
CA THR A 374 6.21 13.34 3.68
C THR A 374 4.81 13.77 3.30
N THR A 375 4.30 13.20 2.20
CA THR A 375 2.93 13.42 1.72
C THR A 375 2.18 12.10 1.81
N THR A 376 1.10 12.03 2.60
CA THR A 376 0.27 10.83 2.71
C THR A 376 -1.09 11.10 2.09
N VAL A 377 -1.63 10.12 1.37
CA VAL A 377 -2.97 10.19 0.77
C VAL A 377 -3.70 8.89 1.06
N TYR A 378 -4.88 8.96 1.67
CA TYR A 378 -5.63 7.79 2.11
C TYR A 378 -7.15 8.04 2.07
N SER A 379 -7.91 6.95 2.12
CA SER A 379 -9.35 6.92 1.86
C SER A 379 -10.12 6.25 2.99
N LEU A 380 -11.31 6.76 3.32
CA LEU A 380 -12.21 6.13 4.29
C LEU A 380 -12.65 4.74 3.82
N THR A 381 -12.83 4.59 2.50
CA THR A 381 -13.31 3.39 1.84
C THR A 381 -12.20 2.37 1.55
N ASP A 382 -11.03 2.55 2.14
CA ASP A 382 -9.92 1.59 2.08
C ASP A 382 -10.32 0.27 2.76
N GLU A 383 -10.50 -0.77 1.97
CA GLU A 383 -11.00 -2.10 2.38
C GLU A 383 -9.97 -3.00 3.04
N ILE A 384 -8.69 -2.60 3.01
CA ILE A 384 -7.58 -3.39 3.56
C ILE A 384 -7.04 -2.74 4.84
N VAL A 385 -6.91 -1.42 4.86
CA VAL A 385 -6.32 -0.65 5.95
C VAL A 385 -7.40 0.14 6.67
N GLN A 386 -7.62 -0.18 7.95
CA GLN A 386 -8.48 0.59 8.84
C GLN A 386 -7.86 0.73 10.23
N PRO A 387 -8.15 1.84 10.95
CA PRO A 387 -8.91 3.01 10.50
C PRO A 387 -8.14 3.89 9.50
N GLN A 388 -8.84 4.62 8.62
CA GLN A 388 -8.27 5.62 7.70
C GLN A 388 -8.93 7.00 7.82
N GLU A 389 -9.42 7.36 9.01
CA GLU A 389 -10.04 8.67 9.28
C GLU A 389 -9.35 9.43 10.41
N GLY A 390 -9.26 10.75 10.24
CA GLY A 390 -8.75 11.67 11.26
C GLY A 390 -7.28 11.44 11.61
N THR A 391 -6.88 11.83 12.82
CA THR A 391 -5.51 11.64 13.32
C THR A 391 -5.26 10.22 13.82
N ALA A 392 -6.30 9.38 13.90
CA ALA A 392 -6.19 7.98 14.23
C ALA A 392 -5.96 7.09 13.00
N ALA A 393 -6.12 7.66 11.79
CA ALA A 393 -5.85 6.98 10.53
C ALA A 393 -4.48 6.33 10.54
N SER A 394 -4.40 5.08 10.07
CA SER A 394 -3.13 4.36 9.99
C SER A 394 -2.15 5.06 9.06
N GLY A 395 -2.66 5.69 8.00
CA GLY A 395 -1.85 6.50 7.09
C GLY A 395 -1.42 7.87 7.63
N TYR A 396 -1.87 8.28 8.83
CA TYR A 396 -1.47 9.55 9.43
C TYR A 396 -0.06 9.48 10.00
N LEU A 397 0.75 10.51 9.70
CA LEU A 397 2.11 10.63 10.21
C LEU A 397 2.33 11.99 10.89
N ASN A 398 3.06 12.00 12.00
CA ASN A 398 3.39 13.20 12.76
C ASN A 398 4.61 13.95 12.17
N ASP A 399 4.83 15.19 12.60
CA ASP A 399 6.00 16.00 12.19
C ASP A 399 6.86 16.48 13.38
N ALA A 400 7.21 15.59 14.31
CA ALA A 400 8.04 15.96 15.46
C ALA A 400 9.44 16.48 15.08
N ARG A 401 9.91 16.21 13.86
CA ARG A 401 11.22 16.65 13.34
C ARG A 401 11.15 17.94 12.53
N ASN A 402 9.95 18.50 12.32
CA ASN A 402 9.73 19.70 11.52
C ASN A 402 10.36 19.59 10.12
N VAL A 403 10.18 18.44 9.48
CA VAL A 403 10.63 18.15 8.11
C VAL A 403 9.54 18.49 7.08
N GLY A 404 8.31 18.73 7.54
CA GLY A 404 7.13 19.00 6.72
C GLY A 404 6.34 17.73 6.45
N VAL A 405 5.08 17.71 6.88
CA VAL A 405 4.14 16.62 6.60
C VAL A 405 2.82 17.16 6.07
N SER A 406 2.28 16.52 5.04
CA SER A 406 0.92 16.72 4.55
C SER A 406 0.15 15.40 4.60
N ASN A 407 -0.89 15.33 5.43
CA ASN A 407 -1.78 14.18 5.51
C ASN A 407 -3.11 14.52 4.81
N THR A 408 -3.42 13.85 3.69
CA THR A 408 -4.62 14.08 2.88
C THR A 408 -5.60 12.92 3.02
N PHE A 409 -6.67 13.16 3.76
CA PHE A 409 -7.84 12.28 3.85
C PHE A 409 -8.87 12.65 2.76
N LEU A 410 -8.99 11.83 1.72
CA LEU A 410 -9.72 12.19 0.49
C LEU A 410 -11.17 12.64 0.72
N GLN A 411 -11.96 11.86 1.46
CA GLN A 411 -13.38 12.14 1.71
C GLN A 411 -13.58 13.41 2.55
N GLY A 412 -12.58 13.76 3.39
CA GLY A 412 -12.59 15.01 4.15
C GLY A 412 -12.16 16.22 3.31
N THR A 413 -11.11 16.09 2.49
CA THR A 413 -10.54 17.20 1.72
C THR A 413 -11.32 17.51 0.45
N CYS A 414 -11.88 16.51 -0.21
CA CYS A 414 -12.72 16.62 -1.41
C CYS A 414 -14.18 16.25 -1.11
N LEU A 415 -14.71 16.75 0.01
CA LEU A 415 -16.05 16.40 0.49
C LEU A 415 -17.12 16.62 -0.59
N ALA A 416 -17.88 15.56 -0.87
CA ALA A 416 -18.95 15.54 -1.87
C ALA A 416 -18.52 15.95 -3.29
N GLN A 417 -17.23 15.85 -3.59
CA GLN A 417 -16.66 16.00 -4.93
C GLN A 417 -16.18 14.63 -5.44
N PRO A 418 -16.13 14.42 -6.77
CA PRO A 418 -15.71 13.15 -7.37
C PRO A 418 -14.46 12.50 -6.75
N ALA A 419 -13.38 13.26 -6.55
CA ALA A 419 -12.14 12.73 -5.98
C ALA A 419 -12.21 12.35 -4.49
N GLY A 420 -13.30 12.69 -3.79
CA GLY A 420 -13.58 12.31 -2.41
C GLY A 420 -14.76 11.33 -2.29
N LEU A 421 -15.13 10.63 -3.36
CA LEU A 421 -16.15 9.59 -3.33
C LEU A 421 -15.55 8.22 -2.93
N LEU A 422 -15.69 7.22 -3.79
CA LEU A 422 -15.30 5.85 -3.53
C LEU A 422 -13.91 5.60 -4.13
N TYR A 423 -12.94 5.28 -3.27
CA TYR A 423 -11.60 4.86 -3.68
C TYR A 423 -11.15 3.74 -2.73
N THR A 424 -10.97 2.55 -3.29
CA THR A 424 -10.40 1.38 -2.61
C THR A 424 -8.94 1.63 -2.19
N HIS A 425 -8.33 0.67 -1.50
CA HIS A 425 -6.95 0.75 -1.05
C HIS A 425 -5.96 1.06 -2.19
N GLU A 426 -6.07 0.32 -3.29
CA GLU A 426 -5.39 0.51 -4.58
C GLU A 426 -6.01 1.63 -5.39
N GLY A 427 -7.30 1.93 -5.22
CA GLY A 427 -7.99 2.95 -5.99
C GLY A 427 -7.42 4.36 -5.79
N VAL A 428 -6.78 4.62 -4.64
CA VAL A 428 -6.04 5.87 -4.42
C VAL A 428 -4.90 6.07 -5.45
N LEU A 429 -4.36 5.00 -6.05
CA LEU A 429 -3.33 5.08 -7.08
C LEU A 429 -3.82 5.70 -8.40
N TYR A 430 -5.13 5.66 -8.71
CA TYR A 430 -5.68 6.39 -9.87
C TYR A 430 -6.39 7.69 -9.48
N ASN A 431 -6.42 8.04 -8.19
CA ASN A 431 -7.11 9.24 -7.71
C ASN A 431 -6.43 10.52 -8.25
N PRO A 432 -7.20 11.49 -8.76
CA PRO A 432 -6.65 12.70 -9.38
C PRO A 432 -5.93 13.62 -8.38
N VAL A 433 -6.41 13.70 -7.14
CA VAL A 433 -5.76 14.49 -6.09
C VAL A 433 -4.49 13.81 -5.60
N ALA A 434 -4.49 12.47 -5.50
CA ALA A 434 -3.28 11.70 -5.19
C ALA A 434 -2.18 11.99 -6.22
N TYR A 435 -2.47 11.84 -7.52
CA TYR A 435 -1.51 12.16 -8.57
C TYR A 435 -1.06 13.63 -8.54
N ALA A 436 -1.98 14.57 -8.34
CA ALA A 436 -1.61 15.98 -8.28
C ALA A 436 -0.70 16.30 -7.08
N LEU A 437 -0.94 15.69 -5.91
CA LEU A 437 -0.08 15.81 -4.73
C LEU A 437 1.32 15.22 -4.97
N VAL A 438 1.41 14.12 -5.71
CA VAL A 438 2.68 13.53 -6.14
C VAL A 438 3.47 14.54 -6.98
N VAL A 439 2.86 15.06 -8.05
CA VAL A 439 3.51 16.05 -8.93
C VAL A 439 3.91 17.30 -8.15
N ASP A 440 3.03 17.76 -7.27
CA ASP A 440 3.25 18.94 -6.45
C ASP A 440 4.42 18.76 -5.47
N ALA A 441 4.51 17.61 -4.79
CA ALA A 441 5.64 17.29 -3.90
C ALA A 441 6.97 17.29 -4.68
N LEU A 442 7.01 16.63 -5.84
CA LEU A 442 8.24 16.49 -6.63
C LEU A 442 8.74 17.81 -7.25
N GLN A 443 7.88 18.82 -7.39
CA GLN A 443 8.22 20.10 -8.01
C GLN A 443 8.36 21.27 -7.03
N HIS A 444 8.08 21.05 -5.74
CA HIS A 444 8.15 22.10 -4.73
C HIS A 444 9.05 21.70 -3.56
N THR A 445 9.40 22.68 -2.73
CA THR A 445 10.10 22.39 -1.47
C THR A 445 9.08 21.96 -0.42
N GLY A 446 9.38 20.86 0.28
CA GLY A 446 8.51 20.29 1.29
C GLY A 446 7.47 19.35 0.68
N PRO A 447 6.54 18.80 1.49
CA PRO A 447 5.56 17.85 1.00
C PRO A 447 4.59 18.51 0.00
N GLY A 448 3.85 17.66 -0.71
CA GLY A 448 2.73 18.07 -1.54
C GLY A 448 1.71 18.86 -0.70
N ASN A 449 1.16 19.91 -1.28
CA ASN A 449 0.26 20.82 -0.60
C ASN A 449 -1.11 20.78 -1.26
N PHE A 450 -2.10 20.28 -0.52
CA PHE A 450 -3.47 20.18 -1.00
C PHE A 450 -4.03 21.51 -1.54
N ALA A 451 -3.69 22.66 -0.94
CA ALA A 451 -4.18 23.96 -1.40
C ALA A 451 -3.72 24.33 -2.83
N ARG A 452 -2.61 23.75 -3.31
CA ARG A 452 -2.14 23.94 -4.69
C ARG A 452 -2.85 23.03 -5.69
N VAL A 453 -3.53 21.99 -5.21
CA VAL A 453 -4.13 20.93 -6.03
C VAL A 453 -5.61 20.66 -5.72
N SER A 454 -6.28 21.59 -5.02
CA SER A 454 -7.70 21.41 -4.67
C SER A 454 -8.62 21.43 -5.89
N GLY A 455 -8.15 21.97 -7.03
CA GLY A 455 -8.90 21.98 -8.28
C GLY A 455 -9.18 20.58 -8.84
N GLN A 456 -8.33 19.60 -8.50
CA GLN A 456 -8.44 18.22 -8.94
C GLN A 456 -9.54 17.43 -8.22
N CYS A 457 -10.19 18.02 -7.20
CA CYS A 457 -11.34 17.36 -6.56
C CYS A 457 -12.50 17.09 -7.53
N ALA A 458 -12.61 17.86 -8.62
CA ALA A 458 -13.69 17.74 -9.60
C ALA A 458 -13.53 16.55 -10.57
N ASP A 459 -12.35 15.92 -10.61
CA ASP A 459 -12.06 14.81 -11.50
C ASP A 459 -12.34 13.45 -10.84
N ILE A 460 -12.62 12.41 -11.63
CA ILE A 460 -12.88 11.04 -11.13
C ILE A 460 -11.59 10.20 -11.12
N ILE A 461 -10.71 10.40 -12.09
CA ILE A 461 -9.39 9.74 -12.17
C ILE A 461 -8.35 10.75 -12.60
N ALA A 462 -7.09 10.48 -12.29
CA ALA A 462 -5.97 11.31 -12.73
C ALA A 462 -5.97 11.48 -14.27
N PRO A 463 -5.85 12.72 -14.79
CA PRO A 463 -5.79 12.96 -16.22
C PRO A 463 -4.68 12.13 -16.90
N GLY A 464 -5.03 11.46 -18.00
CA GLY A 464 -4.12 10.55 -18.71
C GLY A 464 -4.31 9.07 -18.39
N LEU A 465 -5.10 8.74 -17.36
CA LEU A 465 -5.55 7.38 -17.10
C LEU A 465 -6.85 7.06 -17.85
N SER A 466 -7.04 5.79 -18.13
CA SER A 466 -8.15 5.22 -18.89
C SER A 466 -8.94 4.20 -18.06
N LEU A 467 -10.02 3.65 -18.63
CA LEU A 467 -10.76 2.56 -17.98
C LEU A 467 -9.89 1.32 -17.76
N SER A 468 -9.02 0.96 -18.70
CA SER A 468 -8.14 -0.20 -18.52
C SER A 468 -7.16 0.01 -17.37
N ASP A 469 -6.65 1.24 -17.22
CA ASP A 469 -5.77 1.60 -16.10
C ASP A 469 -6.47 1.43 -14.73
N VAL A 470 -7.76 1.79 -14.65
CA VAL A 470 -8.58 1.56 -13.45
C VAL A 470 -8.78 0.06 -13.21
N VAL A 471 -9.18 -0.70 -14.23
CA VAL A 471 -9.41 -2.15 -14.11
C VAL A 471 -8.13 -2.89 -13.71
N GLU A 472 -6.99 -2.55 -14.31
CA GLU A 472 -5.68 -3.14 -13.98
C GLU A 472 -5.24 -2.76 -12.57
N THR A 473 -5.54 -1.55 -12.10
CA THR A 473 -5.27 -1.13 -10.72
C THR A 473 -6.14 -1.91 -9.73
N GLU A 474 -7.45 -2.01 -9.93
CA GLU A 474 -8.36 -2.79 -9.07
C GLU A 474 -8.06 -4.31 -9.11
N ALA A 475 -7.42 -4.81 -10.18
CA ALA A 475 -6.94 -6.19 -10.25
C ALA A 475 -5.73 -6.47 -9.32
N LEU A 476 -5.16 -5.45 -8.66
CA LEU A 476 -4.08 -5.62 -7.70
C LEU A 476 -4.51 -6.42 -6.47
N ILE A 477 -5.73 -6.25 -5.97
CA ILE A 477 -6.19 -7.01 -4.79
C ILE A 477 -6.38 -8.50 -5.11
N PRO A 478 -7.06 -8.91 -6.21
CA PRO A 478 -7.05 -10.30 -6.64
C PRO A 478 -5.64 -10.90 -6.78
N LEU A 479 -4.70 -10.15 -7.39
CA LEU A 479 -3.29 -10.58 -7.53
C LEU A 479 -2.61 -10.76 -6.17
N ALA A 480 -2.72 -9.77 -5.29
CA ALA A 480 -2.12 -9.81 -3.96
C ALA A 480 -2.67 -10.96 -3.13
N VAL A 481 -3.98 -11.18 -3.13
CA VAL A 481 -4.65 -12.28 -2.42
C VAL A 481 -4.16 -13.63 -2.92
N LEU A 482 -4.09 -13.83 -4.25
CA LEU A 482 -3.57 -15.07 -4.81
C LEU A 482 -2.12 -15.33 -4.38
N ASN A 483 -1.26 -14.31 -4.43
CA ASN A 483 0.13 -14.40 -3.98
C ASN A 483 0.25 -14.68 -2.47
N ILE A 484 -0.58 -14.05 -1.64
CA ILE A 484 -0.64 -14.30 -0.19
C ILE A 484 -0.99 -15.76 0.08
N PHE A 485 -2.03 -16.30 -0.57
CA PHE A 485 -2.42 -17.70 -0.39
C PHE A 485 -1.37 -18.67 -0.96
N ALA A 486 -0.70 -18.33 -2.05
CA ALA A 486 0.35 -19.14 -2.66
C ALA A 486 1.68 -19.15 -1.87
N TYR A 487 1.93 -18.16 -1.01
CA TYR A 487 3.19 -18.03 -0.27
C TYR A 487 3.51 -19.24 0.61
N MET A 488 4.73 -19.75 0.53
CA MET A 488 5.24 -20.81 1.40
C MET A 488 6.72 -20.58 1.76
N PRO A 489 7.16 -21.01 2.96
CA PRO A 489 6.36 -21.59 4.03
C PRO A 489 5.58 -20.52 4.78
N LYS A 490 4.34 -20.84 5.16
CA LYS A 490 3.56 -19.98 6.07
C LYS A 490 4.14 -20.00 7.49
N VAL A 491 3.85 -18.97 8.28
CA VAL A 491 4.35 -18.76 9.66
C VAL A 491 3.22 -18.63 10.67
N VAL A 492 3.48 -19.03 11.92
CA VAL A 492 2.49 -19.01 13.01
C VAL A 492 2.73 -17.89 14.02
N SER A 493 3.86 -17.20 13.91
CA SER A 493 4.23 -16.10 14.77
C SER A 493 4.86 -15.00 13.96
N GLU A 494 4.74 -13.79 14.48
CA GLU A 494 5.43 -12.63 13.94
C GLU A 494 6.95 -12.88 13.96
N PRO A 495 7.68 -12.54 12.89
CA PRO A 495 9.14 -12.57 12.90
C PRO A 495 9.73 -11.78 14.07
N ALA A 496 10.81 -12.31 14.65
CA ALA A 496 11.51 -11.60 15.72
C ALA A 496 12.06 -10.26 15.22
N ILE A 497 12.02 -9.24 16.10
CA ILE A 497 12.62 -7.94 15.82
C ILE A 497 14.13 -8.09 15.66
N LYS A 498 14.69 -7.56 14.55
CA LYS A 498 16.12 -7.59 14.24
C LYS A 498 16.91 -6.87 15.32
N ALA A 499 18.09 -7.41 15.64
CA ALA A 499 18.89 -6.97 16.78
C ALA A 499 19.30 -5.48 16.75
N TYR A 500 19.37 -4.87 15.57
CA TYR A 500 19.71 -3.44 15.44
C TYR A 500 18.56 -2.51 15.90
N ALA A 501 17.32 -3.00 15.95
CA ALA A 501 16.12 -2.22 16.26
C ALA A 501 15.96 -1.99 17.79
N THR A 502 16.95 -1.33 18.35
CA THR A 502 17.12 -1.11 19.81
C THR A 502 16.37 0.13 20.32
N TYR A 503 15.95 1.02 19.43
CA TYR A 503 15.18 2.24 19.67
C TYR A 503 14.08 2.36 18.62
#